data_AF-A0A7N2L3Z5-F1
#
_entry.id   AF-A0A7N2L3Z5-F1
#
_cell.length_a   1.000
_cell.length_b   1.000
_cell.length_c   1.000
_cell.angle_alpha   90.00
_cell.angle_beta   90.00
_cell.angle_gamma   90.00
#
_symmetry.space_group_name_H-M   'P 1'
#
loop_
_entity.id
_entity.type
_entity.pdbx_description
1 polymer ?
#
loop_
_entity_poly.entity_id
_entity_poly.type
_entity_poly.pdbx_seq_one_letter_code
_entity_poly.pdbx_strand_id
1 'polypeptide(L)'
;MGSLGQRGSKGEIELRWYQGSFYWSRYKLILMNVRFESKSVIRQETLPVELMNFTMKDTNYRRLCSTKTVSSVNDNFPGPTIPDHKWDTVFVNIHDRGKYGITIHWHGIRQPRNPWSDGLKNIMKCPIPLNTSFTQEIIFFIEKGTLWWHAHSDWSRATKHGAIIILPTLGTTYLFPKPYAEEAIVPAKCYKGDVMTIIDEALTTGGDPKISDAITINGQPENLYECSNIWYMEDQISNLI
;
A
#
# COMPACT_ATOMS: atom_id res chain seq x y z
N MET A 1 4.34 -45.94 6.23
CA MET A 1 4.86 -46.45 7.52
C MET A 1 6.37 -46.20 7.54
N GLY A 2 7.00 -45.41 8.39
CA GLY A 2 6.65 -44.34 9.31
C GLY A 2 7.99 -43.64 9.59
N SER A 3 8.04 -42.31 9.59
CA SER A 3 9.26 -41.54 9.88
C SER A 3 9.14 -40.94 11.27
N LEU A 4 9.99 -41.37 12.21
CA LEU A 4 10.24 -40.62 13.43
C LEU A 4 11.18 -39.46 13.08
N GLY A 5 10.61 -38.27 12.89
CA GLY A 5 11.38 -37.03 12.89
C GLY A 5 11.72 -36.64 14.33
N GLN A 6 13.00 -36.66 14.70
CA GLN A 6 13.43 -36.03 15.94
C GLN A 6 13.48 -34.51 15.75
N ARG A 7 12.77 -33.80 16.62
CA ARG A 7 12.67 -32.34 16.65
C ARG A 7 13.90 -31.76 17.34
N GLY A 8 14.94 -31.45 16.57
CA GLY A 8 16.02 -30.58 17.01
C GLY A 8 15.54 -29.13 17.11
N SER A 9 15.89 -28.43 18.18
CA SER A 9 15.61 -27.00 18.29
C SER A 9 16.41 -26.23 17.24
N LYS A 10 15.72 -25.43 16.42
CA LYS A 10 16.15 -24.70 15.20
C LYS A 10 15.91 -25.52 13.93
N GLY A 11 14.94 -25.05 13.14
CA GLY A 11 14.40 -25.74 11.97
C GLY A 11 15.36 -25.78 10.79
N GLU A 12 16.27 -26.75 10.79
CA GLU A 12 16.94 -27.22 9.57
C GLU A 12 16.13 -28.37 8.96
N ILE A 13 15.75 -28.22 7.68
CA ILE A 13 15.16 -29.31 6.89
C ILE A 13 16.26 -29.86 6.00
N GLU A 14 16.71 -31.08 6.30
CA GLU A 14 17.73 -31.79 5.54
C GLU A 14 17.04 -32.71 4.51
N LEU A 15 17.21 -32.46 3.21
CA LEU A 15 16.74 -33.35 2.14
C LEU A 15 17.92 -34.13 1.56
N ARG A 16 17.89 -35.46 1.71
CA ARG A 16 18.92 -36.37 1.14
C ARG A 16 18.33 -37.20 0.01
N TRP A 17 19.01 -37.22 -1.13
CA TRP A 17 18.76 -38.17 -2.22
C TRP A 17 19.85 -39.24 -2.24
N TYR A 18 19.45 -40.50 -2.39
CA TYR A 18 20.37 -41.63 -2.55
C TYR A 18 20.16 -42.25 -3.94
N GLN A 19 21.17 -42.21 -4.81
CA GLN A 19 21.27 -43.07 -5.99
C GLN A 19 22.44 -44.03 -5.78
N GLY A 20 22.14 -45.32 -5.70
CA GLY A 20 23.13 -46.40 -5.69
C GLY A 20 23.06 -47.20 -6.99
N SER A 21 24.22 -47.59 -7.52
CA SER A 21 24.34 -48.63 -8.55
C SER A 21 25.48 -49.59 -8.18
N PHE A 22 25.24 -50.88 -8.42
CA PHE A 22 26.08 -52.03 -8.04
C PHE A 22 27.32 -52.18 -8.93
N TYR A 23 28.40 -52.85 -8.47
CA TYR A 23 29.17 -53.84 -9.24
C TYR A 23 30.17 -54.64 -8.37
N TRP A 24 30.30 -55.94 -8.63
CA TRP A 24 31.19 -56.90 -7.94
C TRP A 24 32.56 -57.05 -8.65
N SER A 25 33.69 -57.11 -7.91
CA SER A 25 34.89 -57.91 -8.25
C SER A 25 35.95 -57.95 -7.12
N ARG A 26 36.80 -58.98 -7.15
CA ARG A 26 37.58 -59.61 -6.07
C ARG A 26 38.92 -58.96 -5.64
N TYR A 27 39.20 -57.70 -5.98
CA TYR A 27 40.45 -57.06 -5.55
C TYR A 27 40.15 -55.77 -4.80
N LYS A 28 40.62 -55.75 -3.54
CA LYS A 28 40.44 -54.75 -2.49
C LYS A 28 40.64 -53.31 -3.03
N LEU A 29 39.56 -52.57 -3.22
CA LEU A 29 39.57 -51.13 -3.49
C LEU A 29 39.50 -50.37 -2.15
N ILE A 30 40.52 -49.56 -1.84
CA ILE A 30 40.42 -48.56 -0.77
C ILE A 30 39.74 -47.34 -1.37
N LEU A 31 38.45 -47.14 -1.07
CA LEU A 31 37.76 -45.89 -1.39
C LEU A 31 38.10 -44.86 -0.29
N MET A 32 38.98 -43.91 -0.59
CA MET A 32 39.03 -42.67 0.18
C MET A 32 37.81 -41.84 -0.21
N ASN A 33 36.77 -41.90 0.61
CA ASN A 33 35.65 -40.97 0.52
C ASN A 33 36.13 -39.58 0.98
N VAL A 34 36.55 -38.75 0.03
CA VAL A 34 36.75 -37.32 0.29
C VAL A 34 35.37 -36.66 0.29
N ARG A 35 34.88 -36.31 1.47
CA ARG A 35 33.62 -35.59 1.65
C ARG A 35 33.90 -34.09 1.56
N PHE A 36 33.56 -33.48 0.43
CA PHE A 36 33.46 -32.02 0.34
C PHE A 36 32.09 -31.61 0.90
N GLU A 37 32.05 -31.23 2.17
CA GLU A 37 30.88 -30.54 2.74
C GLU A 37 30.94 -29.07 2.31
N SER A 38 30.30 -28.74 1.20
CA SER A 38 29.96 -27.34 0.93
C SER A 38 28.75 -26.99 1.79
N LYS A 39 28.97 -26.27 2.89
CA LYS A 39 27.87 -25.63 3.61
C LYS A 39 27.44 -24.40 2.81
N SER A 40 26.54 -24.58 1.86
CA SER A 40 25.78 -23.45 1.30
C SER A 40 24.79 -23.00 2.37
N VAL A 41 25.25 -22.13 3.27
CA VAL A 41 24.35 -21.39 4.15
C VAL A 41 23.59 -20.42 3.26
N ILE A 42 22.38 -20.79 2.86
CA ILE A 42 21.42 -19.81 2.34
C ILE A 42 21.05 -18.96 3.54
N ARG A 43 21.75 -17.83 3.73
CA ARG A 43 21.25 -16.76 4.57
C ARG A 43 19.98 -16.27 3.89
N GLN A 44 18.83 -16.72 4.39
CA GLN A 44 17.59 -16.02 4.13
C GLN A 44 17.68 -14.72 4.93
N GLU A 45 18.24 -13.69 4.29
CA GLU A 45 18.14 -12.33 4.83
C GLU A 45 16.65 -12.03 4.89
N THR A 46 16.09 -12.06 6.10
CA THR A 46 14.76 -11.52 6.35
C THR A 46 14.86 -10.02 6.11
N LEU A 47 14.52 -9.59 4.90
CA LEU A 47 14.33 -8.18 4.58
C LEU A 47 13.37 -7.59 5.63
N PRO A 48 13.72 -6.47 6.29
CA PRO A 48 12.85 -5.91 7.32
C PRO A 48 11.44 -5.64 6.77
N VAL A 49 10.45 -6.23 7.44
CA VAL A 49 9.05 -6.02 7.09
C VAL A 49 8.64 -4.62 7.55
N GLU A 50 8.26 -3.75 6.61
CA GLU A 50 7.76 -2.41 6.95
C GLU A 50 6.27 -2.48 7.32
N LEU A 51 5.93 -1.95 8.49
CA LEU A 51 4.55 -1.81 8.97
C LEU A 51 4.18 -0.33 9.03
N MET A 52 3.24 0.08 8.18
CA MET A 52 2.66 1.42 8.18
C MET A 52 1.30 1.40 8.89
N ASN A 53 0.98 2.46 9.64
CA ASN A 53 -0.33 2.62 10.27
C ASN A 53 -1.14 3.71 9.57
N PHE A 54 -2.31 3.34 9.08
CA PHE A 54 -3.26 4.26 8.44
C PHE A 54 -4.48 4.40 9.35
N THR A 55 -4.61 5.55 10.00
CA THR A 55 -5.79 5.89 10.79
C THR A 55 -6.76 6.69 9.94
N MET A 56 -7.87 6.06 9.57
CA MET A 56 -8.96 6.71 8.85
C MET A 56 -9.80 7.48 9.86
N LYS A 57 -9.93 8.79 9.70
CA LYS A 57 -10.79 9.59 10.58
C LYS A 57 -11.32 10.81 9.88
N ASP A 58 -12.34 11.39 10.47
CA ASP A 58 -12.95 12.63 10.02
C ASP A 58 -12.15 13.82 10.59
N THR A 59 -11.63 14.68 9.69
CA THR A 59 -10.85 15.88 10.04
C THR A 59 -11.50 17.09 9.40
N ASN A 60 -11.53 18.23 10.10
CA ASN A 60 -12.06 19.47 9.54
C ASN A 60 -11.03 20.10 8.58
N TYR A 61 -11.44 20.31 7.34
CA TYR A 61 -10.66 20.95 6.30
C TYR A 61 -11.39 22.18 5.78
N ARG A 62 -10.67 23.30 5.69
CA ARG A 62 -11.17 24.55 5.12
C ARG A 62 -10.71 24.71 3.68
N ARG A 63 -11.65 24.76 2.74
CA ARG A 63 -11.42 25.02 1.30
C ARG A 63 -12.60 25.81 0.74
N LEU A 64 -12.37 26.64 -0.29
CA LEU A 64 -13.43 27.37 -0.98
C LEU A 64 -14.31 28.20 -0.01
N CYS A 65 -13.66 28.87 0.94
CA CYS A 65 -14.26 29.65 2.04
C CYS A 65 -15.15 28.85 3.00
N SER A 66 -15.19 27.52 2.90
CA SER A 66 -16.06 26.65 3.69
C SER A 66 -15.22 25.66 4.51
N THR A 67 -15.56 25.51 5.79
CA THR A 67 -15.01 24.44 6.62
C THR A 67 -15.95 23.26 6.56
N LYS A 68 -15.42 22.12 6.13
CA LYS A 68 -16.16 20.85 6.11
C LYS A 68 -15.34 19.75 6.76
N THR A 69 -16.05 18.78 7.32
CA THR A 69 -15.42 17.55 7.77
C THR A 69 -15.16 16.67 6.55
N VAL A 70 -13.89 16.34 6.30
CA VAL A 70 -13.48 15.38 5.28
C VAL A 70 -12.90 14.15 5.96
N SER A 71 -13.16 12.98 5.41
CA SER A 71 -12.50 11.78 5.90
C SER A 71 -11.07 11.73 5.35
N SER A 72 -10.10 11.83 6.25
CA SER A 72 -8.66 11.90 6.01
C SER A 72 -7.97 10.59 6.40
N VAL A 73 -6.67 10.49 6.07
CA VAL A 73 -5.79 9.41 6.53
C VAL A 73 -4.64 10.03 7.30
N ASN A 74 -4.50 9.68 8.58
CA ASN A 74 -3.51 10.27 9.49
C ASN A 74 -3.57 11.82 9.52
N ASP A 75 -4.77 12.39 9.59
CA ASP A 75 -5.02 13.84 9.52
C ASP A 75 -4.73 14.51 8.19
N ASN A 76 -4.22 13.79 7.19
CA ASN A 76 -3.76 14.37 5.92
C ASN A 76 -4.77 14.14 4.79
N PHE A 77 -4.92 15.16 3.94
CA PHE A 77 -5.64 15.13 2.68
C PHE A 77 -4.88 15.95 1.61
N PRO A 78 -4.34 15.31 0.55
CA PRO A 78 -4.32 13.86 0.29
C PRO A 78 -3.60 13.07 1.40
N GLY A 79 -3.87 11.78 1.48
CA GLY A 79 -3.24 10.91 2.49
C GLY A 79 -1.74 10.71 2.24
N PRO A 80 -1.04 10.03 3.17
CA PRO A 80 0.40 9.84 3.10
C PRO A 80 0.82 9.11 1.82
N THR A 81 1.93 9.56 1.23
CA THR A 81 2.63 8.82 0.18
C THR A 81 3.28 7.58 0.79
N ILE A 82 3.20 6.46 0.08
CA ILE A 82 3.96 5.24 0.42
C ILE A 82 5.24 5.26 -0.42
N PRO A 83 6.40 5.62 0.16
CA PRO A 83 7.67 5.50 -0.53
C PRO A 83 8.14 4.04 -0.44
N ASP A 84 8.40 3.41 -1.59
CA ASP A 84 9.07 2.12 -1.61
C ASP A 84 10.47 2.27 -2.21
N HIS A 85 11.46 2.17 -1.31
CA HIS A 85 12.87 2.14 -1.65
C HIS A 85 13.46 0.71 -1.55
N LYS A 86 12.71 -0.28 -1.03
CA LYS A 86 13.36 -1.38 -0.33
C LYS A 86 12.58 -2.69 -0.22
N TRP A 87 11.27 -2.75 -0.46
CA TRP A 87 10.45 -3.84 0.08
C TRP A 87 9.58 -4.56 -0.95
N ASP A 88 9.87 -5.85 -1.14
CA ASP A 88 8.97 -6.78 -1.84
C ASP A 88 7.59 -6.85 -1.16
N THR A 89 7.52 -6.56 0.15
CA THR A 89 6.28 -6.59 0.93
C THR A 89 6.18 -5.47 1.96
N VAL A 90 5.09 -4.71 1.92
CA VAL A 90 4.71 -3.70 2.93
C VAL A 90 3.41 -4.12 3.61
N PHE A 91 3.33 -4.00 4.92
CA PHE A 91 2.09 -4.22 5.66
C PHE A 91 1.49 -2.87 6.04
N VAL A 92 0.22 -2.67 5.73
CA VAL A 92 -0.51 -1.47 6.13
C VAL A 92 -1.64 -1.85 7.07
N ASN A 93 -1.50 -1.47 8.33
CA ASN A 93 -2.53 -1.62 9.35
C ASN A 93 -3.50 -0.44 9.24
N ILE A 94 -4.70 -0.71 8.73
CA ILE A 94 -5.75 0.28 8.52
C ILE A 94 -6.67 0.23 9.73
N HIS A 95 -6.70 1.31 10.51
CA HIS A 95 -7.64 1.52 11.60
C HIS A 95 -8.76 2.43 11.15
N ASP A 96 -9.99 1.93 11.16
CA ASP A 96 -11.16 2.73 10.81
C ASP A 96 -11.72 3.44 12.05
N ARG A 97 -11.67 4.77 12.07
CA ARG A 97 -12.34 5.65 13.06
C ARG A 97 -13.30 6.62 12.36
N GLY A 98 -13.72 6.30 11.13
CA GLY A 98 -14.68 7.06 10.37
C GLY A 98 -16.13 6.77 10.78
N LYS A 99 -17.06 7.28 9.96
CA LYS A 99 -18.51 7.06 10.11
C LYS A 99 -19.04 5.86 9.33
N TYR A 100 -18.33 5.42 8.30
CA TYR A 100 -18.75 4.36 7.39
C TYR A 100 -17.62 3.35 7.20
N GLY A 101 -17.97 2.07 7.16
CA GLY A 101 -17.01 0.99 6.95
C GLY A 101 -16.28 1.14 5.61
N ILE A 102 -14.97 0.90 5.63
CA ILE A 102 -14.10 1.22 4.50
C ILE A 102 -13.27 0.04 4.01
N THR A 103 -12.93 0.04 2.72
CA THR A 103 -11.85 -0.77 2.16
C THR A 103 -10.84 0.14 1.45
N ILE A 104 -9.57 -0.25 1.44
CA ILE A 104 -8.50 0.45 0.71
C ILE A 104 -7.96 -0.47 -0.37
N HIS A 105 -7.81 0.06 -1.58
CA HIS A 105 -7.25 -0.61 -2.74
C HIS A 105 -5.92 0.02 -3.15
N TRP A 106 -5.00 -0.84 -3.59
CA TRP A 106 -3.65 -0.50 -4.01
C TRP A 106 -3.58 -0.48 -5.54
N HIS A 107 -3.99 0.65 -6.12
CA HIS A 107 -4.23 0.73 -7.55
C HIS A 107 -2.97 0.52 -8.38
N GLY A 108 -3.01 -0.48 -9.26
CA GLY A 108 -1.91 -0.86 -10.14
C GLY A 108 -0.94 -1.89 -9.54
N ILE A 109 -1.12 -2.29 -8.28
CA ILE A 109 -0.35 -3.38 -7.68
C ILE A 109 -1.04 -4.71 -8.00
N ARG A 110 -0.31 -5.66 -8.58
CA ARG A 110 -0.88 -6.92 -9.10
C ARG A 110 -1.34 -7.89 -8.01
N GLN A 111 -0.74 -7.84 -6.82
CA GLN A 111 -1.06 -8.74 -5.69
C GLN A 111 -1.05 -10.24 -6.07
N PRO A 112 0.09 -10.79 -6.54
CA PRO A 112 0.14 -12.16 -7.07
C PRO A 112 -0.23 -13.19 -6.00
N ARG A 113 -1.35 -13.90 -6.23
CA ARG A 113 -1.94 -14.89 -5.29
C ARG A 113 -2.36 -14.29 -3.94
N ASN A 114 -2.48 -12.96 -3.82
CA ASN A 114 -2.90 -12.26 -2.60
C ASN A 114 -4.14 -11.37 -2.84
N PRO A 115 -5.24 -11.91 -3.37
CA PRO A 115 -6.41 -11.08 -3.68
C PRO A 115 -7.12 -10.58 -2.41
N TRP A 116 -6.85 -11.19 -1.24
CA TRP A 116 -7.42 -10.82 0.05
C TRP A 116 -7.04 -9.40 0.52
N SER A 117 -5.89 -8.91 0.07
CA SER A 117 -5.38 -7.58 0.40
C SER A 117 -5.65 -6.53 -0.69
N ASP A 118 -6.33 -6.92 -1.78
CA ASP A 118 -6.63 -6.02 -2.90
C ASP A 118 -7.68 -4.95 -2.55
N GLY A 119 -8.60 -5.25 -1.63
CA GLY A 119 -9.49 -4.23 -1.06
C GLY A 119 -10.76 -3.90 -1.85
N LEU A 120 -11.16 -4.72 -2.82
CA LEU A 120 -12.45 -4.59 -3.49
C LEU A 120 -13.62 -4.89 -2.53
N LYS A 121 -14.41 -3.85 -2.21
CA LYS A 121 -15.61 -3.95 -1.37
C LYS A 121 -16.60 -4.97 -1.95
N ASN A 122 -17.05 -5.90 -1.10
CA ASN A 122 -18.06 -6.93 -1.40
C ASN A 122 -17.68 -7.95 -2.51
N ILE A 123 -16.45 -7.90 -3.02
CA ILE A 123 -15.91 -8.91 -3.94
C ILE A 123 -14.90 -9.77 -3.19
N MET A 124 -13.83 -9.14 -2.71
CA MET A 124 -12.75 -9.84 -2.01
C MET A 124 -12.89 -9.76 -0.49
N LYS A 125 -13.48 -8.66 0.02
CA LYS A 125 -13.57 -8.39 1.45
C LYS A 125 -14.82 -7.58 1.79
N CYS A 126 -15.42 -7.88 2.94
CA CYS A 126 -16.37 -6.97 3.58
C CYS A 126 -15.63 -5.69 4.04
N PRO A 127 -16.33 -4.53 4.08
CA PRO A 127 -15.78 -3.31 4.67
C PRO A 127 -15.21 -3.55 6.07
N ILE A 128 -14.10 -2.88 6.39
CA ILE A 128 -13.55 -2.88 7.75
C ILE A 128 -14.61 -2.24 8.67
N PRO A 129 -15.08 -2.93 9.72
CA PRO A 129 -16.05 -2.36 10.65
C PRO A 129 -15.50 -1.13 11.38
N LEU A 130 -16.41 -0.25 11.80
CA LEU A 130 -16.05 0.95 12.55
C LEU A 130 -15.31 0.59 13.84
N ASN A 131 -14.32 1.40 14.20
CA ASN A 131 -13.48 1.23 15.38
C ASN A 131 -12.70 -0.10 15.43
N THR A 132 -12.53 -0.75 14.27
CA THR A 132 -11.68 -1.94 14.14
C THR A 132 -10.49 -1.65 13.23
N SER A 133 -9.56 -2.59 13.19
CA SER A 133 -8.40 -2.51 12.33
C SER A 133 -8.25 -3.76 11.47
N PHE A 134 -7.67 -3.58 10.29
CA PHE A 134 -7.30 -4.68 9.42
C PHE A 134 -5.97 -4.39 8.75
N THR A 135 -5.07 -5.37 8.80
CA THR A 135 -3.78 -5.28 8.13
C THR A 135 -3.89 -5.86 6.73
N GLN A 136 -3.55 -5.05 5.73
CA GLN A 136 -3.36 -5.48 4.35
C GLN A 136 -1.88 -5.71 4.08
N GLU A 137 -1.59 -6.80 3.37
CA GLU A 137 -0.27 -7.11 2.85
C GLU A 137 -0.17 -6.63 1.41
N ILE A 138 0.79 -5.76 1.13
CA ILE A 138 1.08 -5.23 -0.19
C ILE A 138 2.30 -5.95 -0.71
N ILE A 139 2.14 -6.75 -1.77
CA ILE A 139 3.25 -7.45 -2.42
C ILE A 139 3.60 -6.72 -3.70
N PHE A 140 4.75 -6.02 -3.69
CA PHE A 140 5.35 -5.42 -4.87
C PHE A 140 6.12 -6.48 -5.64
N PHE A 141 5.96 -6.53 -6.97
CA PHE A 141 6.56 -7.59 -7.79
C PHE A 141 7.32 -7.07 -8.99
N ILE A 142 6.63 -6.46 -9.95
CA ILE A 142 7.23 -5.95 -11.21
C ILE A 142 6.99 -4.46 -11.40
N GLU A 143 6.15 -3.87 -10.56
CA GLU A 143 5.71 -2.50 -10.61
C GLU A 143 6.90 -1.56 -10.33
N LYS A 144 7.03 -0.51 -11.14
CA LYS A 144 8.05 0.54 -11.00
C LYS A 144 7.43 1.88 -11.39
N GLY A 145 7.78 2.95 -10.68
CA GLY A 145 7.26 4.29 -10.93
C GLY A 145 6.10 4.67 -10.02
N THR A 146 5.17 5.47 -10.54
CA THR A 146 4.10 6.08 -9.76
C THR A 146 2.81 5.28 -9.86
N LEU A 147 2.35 4.79 -8.72
CA LEU A 147 1.04 4.21 -8.50
C LEU A 147 0.29 5.06 -7.46
N TRP A 148 -0.87 4.60 -7.01
CA TRP A 148 -1.65 5.30 -5.99
C TRP A 148 -2.49 4.31 -5.20
N TRP A 149 -2.88 4.69 -3.99
CA TRP A 149 -3.86 3.96 -3.20
C TRP A 149 -5.10 4.83 -3.05
N HIS A 150 -6.26 4.18 -2.93
CA HIS A 150 -7.49 4.88 -2.66
C HIS A 150 -8.49 4.00 -1.95
N ALA A 151 -9.43 4.64 -1.25
CA ALA A 151 -10.57 3.92 -0.73
C ALA A 151 -11.39 3.29 -1.86
N HIS A 152 -11.88 2.07 -1.66
CA HIS A 152 -12.68 1.35 -2.65
C HIS A 152 -14.11 1.08 -2.13
N SER A 153 -14.57 1.92 -1.21
CA SER A 153 -15.95 1.98 -0.73
C SER A 153 -16.67 3.20 -1.30
N ASP A 154 -17.62 3.01 -2.21
CA ASP A 154 -18.49 4.07 -2.74
C ASP A 154 -17.69 5.29 -3.25
N TRP A 155 -18.04 6.50 -2.81
CA TRP A 155 -17.36 7.75 -3.19
C TRP A 155 -16.28 8.21 -2.20
N SER A 156 -15.93 7.39 -1.22
CA SER A 156 -14.94 7.74 -0.18
C SER A 156 -13.53 8.02 -0.74
N ARG A 157 -13.20 7.54 -1.95
CA ARG A 157 -11.95 7.87 -2.65
C ARG A 157 -11.80 9.35 -2.96
N ALA A 158 -12.87 10.14 -2.93
CA ALA A 158 -12.80 11.58 -3.16
C ALA A 158 -11.88 12.28 -2.14
N THR A 159 -11.78 11.73 -0.91
CA THR A 159 -10.92 12.29 0.15
C THR A 159 -9.90 11.30 0.69
N LYS A 160 -10.10 9.99 0.52
CA LYS A 160 -9.16 8.96 0.97
C LYS A 160 -8.39 8.37 -0.20
N HIS A 161 -7.29 9.03 -0.55
CA HIS A 161 -6.35 8.58 -1.57
C HIS A 161 -4.97 9.18 -1.31
N GLY A 162 -3.93 8.57 -1.88
CA GLY A 162 -2.56 9.04 -1.80
C GLY A 162 -1.67 8.35 -2.83
N ALA A 163 -0.47 8.86 -3.01
CA ALA A 163 0.48 8.33 -3.98
C ALA A 163 1.21 7.08 -3.44
N ILE A 164 1.65 6.23 -4.35
CA ILE A 164 2.62 5.16 -4.09
C ILE A 164 3.77 5.40 -5.06
N ILE A 165 4.99 5.56 -4.55
CA ILE A 165 6.16 5.83 -5.37
C ILE A 165 7.11 4.64 -5.21
N ILE A 166 7.30 3.89 -6.29
CA ILE A 166 8.16 2.71 -6.35
C ILE A 166 9.44 3.09 -7.09
N LEU A 167 10.53 3.17 -6.35
CA LEU A 167 11.82 3.60 -6.87
C LEU A 167 12.59 2.42 -7.44
N PRO A 168 13.65 2.66 -8.25
CA PRO A 168 14.49 1.59 -8.77
C PRO A 168 15.08 0.75 -7.62
N THR A 169 15.09 -0.57 -7.81
CA THR A 169 15.71 -1.52 -6.89
C THR A 169 17.17 -1.14 -6.60
N LEU A 170 17.65 -1.39 -5.38
CA LEU A 170 19.04 -1.14 -5.01
C LEU A 170 20.03 -1.71 -6.03
N GLY A 171 20.99 -0.89 -6.46
CA GLY A 171 21.95 -1.26 -7.50
C GLY A 171 21.46 -1.08 -8.94
N THR A 172 20.19 -0.71 -9.13
CA THR A 172 19.66 -0.27 -10.43
C THR A 172 19.43 1.24 -10.45
N THR A 173 19.34 1.82 -11.64
CA THR A 173 19.03 3.24 -11.86
C THR A 173 17.81 3.36 -12.78
N TYR A 174 17.23 4.54 -12.84
CA TYR A 174 16.26 4.88 -13.86
C TYR A 174 16.82 4.62 -15.26
N LEU A 175 15.93 4.32 -16.22
CA LEU A 175 16.28 4.21 -17.64
C LEU A 175 16.61 5.59 -18.27
N PHE A 176 16.60 6.65 -17.47
CA PHE A 176 16.88 8.04 -17.80
C PHE A 176 17.80 8.65 -16.74
N PRO A 177 18.45 9.81 -17.00
CA PRO A 177 19.28 10.48 -16.00
C PRO A 177 18.51 10.75 -14.72
N LYS A 178 19.12 10.48 -13.56
CA LYS A 178 18.48 10.71 -12.26
C LYS A 178 17.98 12.16 -12.18
N PRO A 179 16.68 12.38 -11.90
CA PRO A 179 16.13 13.73 -11.80
C PRO A 179 16.75 14.47 -10.61
N TYR A 180 16.77 15.80 -10.71
CA TYR A 180 17.25 16.66 -9.62
C TYR A 180 16.37 16.56 -8.37
N ALA A 181 15.05 16.51 -8.58
CA ALA A 181 14.04 16.36 -7.54
C ALA A 181 12.85 15.57 -8.08
N GLU A 182 12.10 14.94 -7.17
CA GLU A 182 10.90 14.16 -7.47
C GLU A 182 9.79 14.63 -6.54
N GLU A 183 8.64 15.00 -7.10
CA GLU A 183 7.48 15.47 -6.32
C GLU A 183 6.21 14.82 -6.83
N ALA A 184 5.36 14.36 -5.90
CA ALA A 184 4.07 13.78 -6.25
C ALA A 184 3.04 14.89 -6.52
N ILE A 185 2.42 14.83 -7.70
CA ILE A 185 1.31 15.71 -8.08
C ILE A 185 0.03 14.88 -8.09
N VAL A 186 -0.86 15.14 -7.14
CA VAL A 186 -2.11 14.41 -6.91
C VAL A 186 -3.29 15.28 -7.30
N PRO A 187 -3.80 15.17 -8.55
CA PRO A 187 -5.00 15.86 -8.95
C PRO A 187 -6.24 15.19 -8.34
N ALA A 188 -7.17 16.00 -7.83
CA ALA A 188 -8.43 15.50 -7.26
C ALA A 188 -9.58 16.48 -7.52
N LYS A 189 -10.79 16.05 -7.17
CA LYS A 189 -12.00 16.88 -7.18
C LYS A 189 -12.39 17.25 -5.76
N CYS A 190 -12.74 18.50 -5.54
CA CYS A 190 -13.26 19.01 -4.27
C CYS A 190 -14.75 19.32 -4.39
N TYR A 191 -15.52 18.86 -3.41
CA TYR A 191 -16.95 19.12 -3.26
C TYR A 191 -17.18 19.89 -1.97
N LYS A 192 -18.02 20.91 -1.95
CA LYS A 192 -18.44 21.60 -0.71
C LYS A 192 -19.37 20.71 0.13
N GLY A 193 -20.22 19.92 -0.53
CA GLY A 193 -21.10 18.94 0.12
C GLY A 193 -20.40 17.65 0.55
N ASP A 194 -21.09 16.84 1.36
CA ASP A 194 -20.66 15.49 1.70
C ASP A 194 -20.78 14.58 0.47
N VAL A 195 -19.66 13.99 0.07
CA VAL A 195 -19.56 13.13 -1.11
C VAL A 195 -20.42 11.88 -1.01
N MET A 196 -20.66 11.37 0.21
CA MET A 196 -21.53 10.22 0.43
C MET A 196 -23.00 10.62 0.24
N THR A 197 -23.41 11.78 0.74
CA THR A 197 -24.77 12.30 0.50
C THR A 197 -25.02 12.59 -0.98
N ILE A 198 -24.02 13.10 -1.71
CA ILE A 198 -24.13 13.36 -3.15
C ILE A 198 -24.39 12.08 -3.93
N ILE A 199 -23.67 10.99 -3.64
CA ILE A 199 -23.90 9.71 -4.32
C ILE A 199 -25.21 9.05 -3.88
N ASP A 200 -25.58 9.13 -2.60
CA ASP A 200 -26.85 8.58 -2.11
C ASP A 200 -28.06 9.26 -2.75
N GLU A 201 -28.02 10.59 -2.92
CA GLU A 201 -29.05 11.38 -3.62
C GLU A 201 -29.16 10.94 -5.10
N ALA A 202 -28.04 10.80 -5.80
CA ALA A 202 -28.01 10.37 -7.20
C ALA A 202 -28.57 8.94 -7.36
N LEU A 203 -28.17 8.02 -6.48
CA LEU A 203 -28.67 6.63 -6.49
C LEU A 203 -30.16 6.54 -6.17
N THR A 204 -30.65 7.37 -5.24
CA THR A 204 -32.07 7.37 -4.84
C THR A 204 -32.97 7.98 -5.92
N THR A 205 -32.51 9.06 -6.55
CA THR A 205 -33.29 9.78 -7.57
C THR A 205 -33.15 9.19 -8.98
N GLY A 206 -32.07 8.44 -9.23
CA GLY A 206 -31.71 7.97 -10.58
C GLY A 206 -31.16 9.08 -11.50
N GLY A 207 -30.89 10.27 -10.95
CA GLY A 207 -30.32 11.40 -11.69
C GLY A 207 -28.79 11.44 -11.66
N ASP A 208 -28.22 12.42 -12.34
CA ASP A 208 -26.78 12.65 -12.33
C ASP A 208 -26.30 13.18 -10.97
N PRO A 209 -25.13 12.74 -10.47
CA PRO A 209 -24.55 13.30 -9.26
C PRO A 209 -24.10 14.74 -9.50
N LYS A 210 -24.16 15.56 -8.45
CA LYS A 210 -23.68 16.95 -8.49
C LYS A 210 -22.22 17.00 -8.92
N ILE A 211 -21.91 17.95 -9.80
CA ILE A 211 -20.53 18.21 -10.25
C ILE A 211 -19.69 18.76 -9.08
N SER A 212 -18.37 18.57 -9.17
CA SER A 212 -17.42 19.11 -8.18
C SER A 212 -17.31 20.63 -8.25
N ASP A 213 -17.19 21.27 -7.10
CA ASP A 213 -17.01 22.72 -6.98
C ASP A 213 -15.62 23.19 -7.45
N ALA A 214 -14.58 22.37 -7.30
CA ALA A 214 -13.24 22.70 -7.74
C ALA A 214 -12.40 21.47 -8.13
N ILE A 215 -11.39 21.72 -8.95
CA ILE A 215 -10.27 20.80 -9.14
C ILE A 215 -9.16 21.21 -8.17
N THR A 216 -8.47 20.23 -7.59
CA THR A 216 -7.37 20.45 -6.67
C THR A 216 -6.10 19.77 -7.14
N ILE A 217 -4.96 20.38 -6.82
CA ILE A 217 -3.64 19.77 -6.93
C ILE A 217 -3.10 19.63 -5.51
N ASN A 218 -2.73 18.42 -5.11
CA ASN A 218 -2.27 18.11 -3.75
C ASN A 218 -3.24 18.63 -2.67
N GLY A 219 -4.55 18.52 -2.93
CA GLY A 219 -5.60 18.95 -2.01
C GLY A 219 -5.84 20.48 -1.96
N GLN A 220 -5.14 21.26 -2.77
CA GLN A 220 -5.32 22.71 -2.86
C GLN A 220 -6.05 23.10 -4.17
N PRO A 221 -7.17 23.84 -4.11
CA PRO A 221 -7.79 24.43 -5.28
C PRO A 221 -6.86 25.48 -5.90
N GLU A 222 -6.98 25.68 -7.22
CA GLU A 222 -6.23 26.72 -7.92
C GLU A 222 -6.62 28.13 -7.46
N ASN A 223 -5.74 29.11 -7.71
CA ASN A 223 -5.93 30.52 -7.35
C ASN A 223 -7.19 31.18 -7.95
N LEU A 224 -7.80 30.54 -8.95
CA LEU A 224 -9.04 31.00 -9.58
C LEU A 224 -10.28 30.78 -8.71
N TYR A 225 -10.18 29.95 -7.68
CA TYR A 225 -11.27 29.67 -6.75
C TYR A 225 -11.22 30.59 -5.52
N GLU A 226 -12.40 30.96 -5.03
CA GLU A 226 -12.53 31.82 -3.84
C GLU A 226 -11.80 31.23 -2.62
N CYS A 227 -11.18 32.10 -1.82
CA CYS A 227 -10.35 31.75 -0.65
C CYS A 227 -9.28 30.68 -0.92
N SER A 228 -8.74 30.63 -2.13
CA SER A 228 -7.68 29.69 -2.54
C SER A 228 -6.48 30.39 -3.16
N ASN A 229 -6.47 31.73 -3.20
CA ASN A 229 -5.34 32.52 -3.68
C ASN A 229 -4.22 32.62 -2.62
N ILE A 230 -3.01 32.91 -3.10
CA ILE A 230 -1.78 32.91 -2.31
C ILE A 230 -1.87 33.79 -1.05
N TRP A 231 -2.55 34.95 -1.15
CA TRP A 231 -2.74 35.92 -0.07
C TRP A 231 -3.59 35.37 1.09
N TYR A 232 -4.59 34.54 0.80
CA TYR A 232 -5.40 33.91 1.83
C TYR A 232 -4.70 32.71 2.48
N MET A 233 -3.81 32.02 1.74
CA MET A 233 -3.05 30.88 2.27
C MET A 233 -1.94 31.34 3.23
N GLU A 234 -1.26 32.45 2.94
CA GLU A 234 -0.25 33.04 3.83
C GLU A 234 -0.85 33.52 5.16
N ASP A 235 -2.04 34.12 5.13
CA ASP A 235 -2.75 34.57 6.34
C ASP A 235 -3.16 33.39 7.26
N GLN A 236 -3.45 32.21 6.71
CA GLN A 236 -3.72 31.02 7.53
C GLN A 236 -2.44 30.44 8.17
N ILE A 237 -1.27 30.63 7.57
CA ILE A 237 0.02 30.19 8.12
C ILE A 237 0.50 31.16 9.20
N SER A 238 0.34 32.47 9.01
CA SER A 238 0.73 33.47 10.02
C SER A 238 -0.10 33.41 11.30
N ASN A 239 -1.34 32.89 11.24
CA ASN A 239 -2.21 32.72 12.41
C ASN A 239 -1.96 31.39 13.18
N LEU A 240 -0.97 30.58 12.77
CA LEU A 240 -0.58 29.32 13.40
C LEU A 240 0.82 29.36 14.04
N ILE A 241 1.50 30.51 14.01
CA ILE A 241 2.81 30.78 14.64
C ILE A 241 2.60 31.81 15.75
#